data_AF-A0A4Y2WZ38-F1
#
_entry.id   AF-A0A4Y2WZ38-F1
#
_cell.length_a   1.000
_cell.length_b   1.000
_cell.length_c   1.000
_cell.angle_alpha   90.00
_cell.angle_beta   90.00
_cell.angle_gamma   90.00
#
_symmetry.space_group_name_H-M   'P 1'
#
loop_
_entity.id
_entity.type
_entity.pdbx_description
1 polymer ?
#
loop_
_entity_poly.entity_id
_entity_poly.type
_entity_poly.pdbx_seq_one_letter_code
_entity_poly.pdbx_strand_id
1 'polypeptide(L)'
;MLLNSIQRKFIPNITGAYSTTPTAALQVIEGITPLHIRDQMESILIRVGRLRRDCNWEGSSFLYQDFQQPNPPLIMHPANFDLEDRVSILSDPHPTARLFTQTVHI
;
A
#
# COMPACT_ATOMS: atom_id res chain seq x y z
N MET A 1 19.05 41.29 -35.57
CA MET A 1 19.72 39.99 -35.34
C MET A 1 20.18 39.77 -33.90
N LEU A 2 20.74 40.79 -33.22
CA LEU A 2 21.31 40.66 -31.87
C LEU A 2 20.32 40.16 -30.80
N LEU A 3 19.12 40.74 -30.71
CA LEU A 3 18.10 40.35 -29.72
C LEU A 3 17.70 38.87 -29.83
N ASN A 4 17.53 38.38 -31.05
CA ASN A 4 17.14 37.00 -31.33
C ASN A 4 18.26 36.01 -30.94
N SER A 5 19.52 36.39 -31.17
CA SER A 5 20.68 35.60 -30.74
C SER A 5 20.80 35.48 -29.22
N ILE A 6 20.53 36.58 -28.50
CA ILE A 6 20.49 36.60 -27.03
C ILE A 6 19.32 35.73 -26.53
N GLN A 7 18.11 35.95 -27.05
CA GLN A 7 16.93 35.18 -26.65
C GLN A 7 17.10 33.67 -26.86
N ARG A 8 17.64 33.24 -28.00
CA ARG A 8 17.85 31.83 -28.32
C ARG A 8 18.86 31.14 -27.38
N LYS A 9 19.75 31.91 -26.75
CA LYS A 9 20.73 31.40 -25.77
C LYS A 9 20.17 31.31 -24.34
N PHE A 10 19.32 32.26 -23.94
CA PHE A 10 18.85 32.36 -22.55
C PHE A 10 17.47 31.75 -22.30
N ILE A 11 16.53 31.87 -23.24
CA ILE A 11 15.14 31.38 -23.07
C ILE A 11 15.10 29.88 -22.72
N PRO A 12 15.83 28.97 -23.40
CA PRO A 12 15.78 27.55 -23.07
C PRO A 12 16.25 27.24 -21.64
N ASN A 13 17.27 27.95 -21.15
CA ASN A 13 17.79 27.78 -19.79
C ASN A 13 16.79 28.29 -18.74
N ILE A 14 16.14 29.42 -19.00
CA ILE A 14 15.09 29.96 -18.13
C ILE A 14 13.91 28.98 -18.09
N THR A 15 13.45 28.51 -19.25
CA THR A 15 12.34 27.52 -19.35
C THR A 15 12.69 26.20 -18.64
N GLY A 16 13.93 25.71 -18.75
CA GLY A 16 14.38 24.50 -18.06
C GLY A 16 14.48 24.67 -16.53
N ALA A 17 14.94 25.82 -16.06
CA ALA A 17 14.99 26.13 -14.64
C ALA A 17 13.57 26.24 -14.05
N TYR A 18 12.65 26.90 -14.76
CA TYR A 18 11.24 27.04 -14.37
C TYR A 18 10.38 25.80 -14.64
N SER A 19 10.85 24.76 -15.33
CA SER A 19 10.07 23.52 -15.43
C SER A 19 10.33 22.58 -14.26
N THR A 20 11.57 22.56 -13.76
CA THR A 20 12.02 21.64 -12.70
C THR A 20 11.91 22.22 -11.29
N THR A 21 12.16 23.52 -11.13
CA THR A 21 12.17 24.19 -9.81
C THR A 21 10.75 24.47 -9.27
N PRO A 22 9.79 24.95 -10.07
CA PRO A 22 8.44 25.27 -9.57
C PRO A 22 7.68 24.03 -9.15
N THR A 23 7.82 22.89 -9.82
CA THR A 23 7.09 21.67 -9.43
C THR A 23 7.51 21.20 -8.03
N ALA A 24 8.81 21.16 -7.74
CA ALA A 24 9.30 20.82 -6.41
C ALA A 24 8.94 21.89 -5.36
N ALA A 25 9.04 23.17 -5.71
CA ALA A 25 8.65 24.27 -4.81
C ALA A 25 7.14 24.27 -4.52
N LEU A 26 6.30 24.00 -5.52
CA LEU A 26 4.85 23.87 -5.37
C LEU A 26 4.51 22.64 -4.50
N GLN A 27 5.15 21.50 -4.73
CA GLN A 27 5.00 20.33 -3.86
C GLN A 27 5.29 20.67 -2.40
N VAL A 28 6.36 21.42 -2.11
CA VAL A 28 6.69 21.88 -0.75
C VAL A 28 5.62 22.83 -0.19
N ILE A 29 5.13 23.78 -0.98
CA ILE A 29 4.09 24.74 -0.55
C ILE A 29 2.75 24.03 -0.30
N GLU A 30 2.41 23.06 -1.14
CA GLU A 30 1.18 22.26 -1.04
C GLU A 30 1.29 21.14 0.00
N GLY A 31 2.47 20.92 0.60
CA GLY A 31 2.74 19.84 1.54
C GLY A 31 2.72 18.45 0.89
N ILE A 32 2.86 18.38 -0.43
CA ILE A 32 2.97 17.13 -1.18
C ILE A 32 4.40 16.61 -1.08
N THR A 33 4.55 15.35 -0.65
CA THR A 33 5.87 14.70 -0.62
C THR A 33 6.44 14.54 -2.03
N PRO A 34 7.66 15.04 -2.30
CA PRO A 34 8.33 14.86 -3.58
C PRO A 34 8.48 13.39 -3.99
N LEU A 35 8.37 13.12 -5.30
CA LEU A 35 8.39 11.77 -5.87
C LEU A 35 9.62 10.96 -5.41
N HIS A 36 10.81 11.56 -5.48
CA HIS A 36 12.06 10.88 -5.11
C HIS A 36 12.08 10.38 -3.66
N ILE A 37 11.49 11.15 -2.74
CA ILE A 37 11.39 10.77 -1.32
C ILE A 37 10.38 9.62 -1.16
N ARG A 38 9.25 9.68 -1.87
CA ARG A 38 8.27 8.59 -1.87
C ARG A 38 8.88 7.28 -2.37
N ASP A 39 9.62 7.32 -3.47
CA ASP A 39 10.27 6.14 -4.05
C ASP A 39 11.31 5.54 -3.08
N GLN A 40 12.04 6.40 -2.36
CA GLN A 40 12.98 5.97 -1.31
C GLN A 40 12.26 5.29 -0.15
N MET A 41 11.15 5.87 0.33
CA MET A 41 10.32 5.28 1.38
C MET A 41 9.77 3.92 0.96
N GLU A 42 9.27 3.78 -0.28
CA GLU A 42 8.79 2.51 -0.80
C GLU A 42 9.91 1.46 -0.90
N SER A 43 11.11 1.86 -1.32
CA SER A 43 12.27 0.97 -1.34
C SER A 43 12.61 0.44 0.06
N ILE A 44 12.60 1.31 1.07
CA ILE A 44 12.81 0.93 2.48
C ILE A 44 11.73 -0.05 2.92
N LEU A 45 10.46 0.27 2.67
CA LEU A 45 9.33 -0.59 3.04
C LEU A 45 9.41 -1.97 2.40
N ILE A 46 9.74 -2.05 1.11
CA ILE A 46 9.89 -3.33 0.40
C ILE A 46 11.08 -4.12 0.96
N ARG A 47 12.21 -3.46 1.19
CA ARG A 47 13.43 -4.10 1.70
C ARG A 47 13.22 -4.68 3.09
N VAL A 48 12.69 -3.88 4.00
CA VAL A 48 12.49 -4.27 5.40
C VAL A 48 11.28 -5.18 5.51
N GLY A 49 10.08 -4.75 5.08
CA GLY A 49 8.84 -5.48 5.30
C GLY A 49 8.66 -6.75 4.45
N ARG A 50 8.97 -6.68 3.15
CA ARG A 50 8.71 -7.81 2.22
C ARG A 50 9.91 -8.72 2.06
N LEU A 51 11.09 -8.14 1.89
CA LEU A 51 12.32 -8.87 1.63
C LEU A 51 13.05 -9.28 2.91
N ARG A 52 12.61 -8.77 4.07
CA ARG A 52 13.13 -9.11 5.39
C ARG A 52 14.63 -8.82 5.51
N ARG A 53 15.09 -7.69 4.96
CA ARG A 53 16.48 -7.27 4.98
C ARG A 53 16.66 -5.93 5.66
N ASP A 54 17.77 -5.81 6.35
CA ASP A 54 18.16 -4.57 7.01
C ASP A 54 18.57 -3.51 5.98
N CYS A 55 18.55 -2.27 6.43
CA CYS A 55 18.39 -1.11 5.57
C CYS A 55 18.95 0.13 6.26
N ASN A 56 20.01 0.73 5.73
CA ASN A 56 20.48 2.04 6.21
C ASN A 56 19.93 3.15 5.31
N TRP A 57 19.37 4.18 5.93
CA TRP A 57 18.85 5.36 5.24
C TRP A 57 19.12 6.60 6.08
N GLU A 58 19.78 7.61 5.50
CA GLU A 58 20.01 8.92 6.14
C GLU A 58 20.63 8.83 7.56
N GLY A 59 21.59 7.91 7.74
CA GLY A 59 22.25 7.66 9.03
C GLY A 59 21.43 6.83 10.03
N SER A 60 20.18 6.49 9.71
CA SER A 60 19.33 5.61 10.50
C SER A 60 19.43 4.17 10.00
N SER A 61 19.46 3.21 10.94
CA SER A 61 19.39 1.78 10.63
C SER A 61 17.99 1.26 10.87
N PHE A 62 17.43 0.61 9.86
CA PHE A 62 16.14 -0.08 9.91
C PHE A 62 16.42 -1.58 9.90
N LEU A 63 16.27 -2.22 11.06
CA LEU A 63 16.43 -3.66 11.19
C LEU A 63 15.09 -4.33 10.90
N TYR A 64 15.08 -5.39 10.11
CA TYR A 64 13.86 -6.14 9.83
C TYR A 64 13.19 -6.70 11.09
N GLN A 65 14.00 -7.06 12.08
CA GLN A 65 13.54 -7.65 13.34
C GLN A 65 12.58 -6.74 14.10
N ASP A 66 12.76 -5.42 14.01
CA ASP A 66 11.91 -4.42 14.69
C ASP A 66 10.48 -4.40 14.14
N PHE A 67 10.27 -4.93 12.93
CA PHE A 67 8.99 -4.96 12.23
C PHE A 67 8.41 -6.37 12.12
N GLN A 68 8.98 -7.35 12.83
CA GLN A 68 8.44 -8.70 12.86
C GLN A 68 7.11 -8.72 13.61
N GLN A 69 6.02 -8.95 12.88
CA GLN A 69 4.76 -9.26 13.51
C GLN A 69 4.81 -10.69 14.08
N PRO A 70 4.32 -10.92 15.32
CA PRO A 70 4.10 -12.27 15.82
C PRO A 70 3.24 -13.03 14.83
N ASN A 71 3.55 -14.31 14.60
CA ASN A 71 2.68 -15.16 13.81
C ASN A 71 1.29 -15.15 14.49
N PRO A 72 0.21 -14.79 13.76
CA PRO A 72 -1.12 -14.91 14.33
C PRO A 72 -1.32 -16.37 14.75
N PRO A 73 -1.97 -16.63 15.90
CA PRO A 73 -2.27 -17.98 16.32
C PRO A 73 -2.97 -18.72 15.18
N LEU A 74 -2.45 -19.88 14.81
CA LEU A 74 -3.09 -20.76 13.83
C LEU A 74 -4.32 -21.39 14.53
N ILE A 75 -5.44 -20.66 14.53
CA ILE A 75 -6.70 -21.11 15.17
C ILE A 75 -7.29 -22.30 14.40
N MET A 76 -6.95 -22.47 13.12
CA MET A 76 -7.37 -23.61 12.31
C MET A 76 -6.18 -24.24 11.60
N HIS A 77 -6.05 -25.56 11.76
CA HIS A 77 -5.13 -26.37 10.97
C HIS A 77 -5.60 -26.41 9.50
N PRO A 78 -4.72 -26.36 8.49
CA PRO A 78 -5.11 -26.35 7.07
C PRO A 78 -6.00 -27.53 6.66
N ALA A 79 -5.84 -28.69 7.31
CA ALA A 79 -6.67 -29.87 7.06
C ALA A 79 -8.08 -29.80 7.69
N ASN A 80 -8.35 -28.81 8.54
CA ASN A 80 -9.66 -28.59 9.16
C ASN A 80 -10.47 -27.52 8.39
N PHE A 81 -10.02 -27.09 7.21
CA PHE A 81 -10.78 -26.19 6.35
C PHE A 81 -11.90 -26.98 5.68
N ASP A 82 -13.04 -27.07 6.36
CA ASP A 82 -14.25 -27.63 5.80
C ASP A 82 -14.88 -26.60 4.84
N LEU A 83 -14.81 -26.86 3.53
CA LEU A 83 -15.37 -26.01 2.49
C LEU A 83 -16.89 -26.21 2.35
N GLU A 84 -17.46 -27.22 2.99
CA GLU A 84 -18.83 -27.68 2.75
C GLU A 84 -19.89 -26.65 3.22
N ASP A 85 -19.55 -25.70 4.10
CA ASP A 85 -20.52 -24.74 4.66
C ASP A 85 -20.77 -23.50 3.76
N ARG A 86 -20.01 -23.31 2.66
CA ARG A 86 -20.07 -22.06 1.85
C ARG A 86 -20.72 -22.17 0.48
N VAL A 87 -21.04 -23.36 -0.02
CA VAL A 87 -21.75 -23.51 -1.31
C VAL A 87 -23.15 -24.06 -1.08
N SER A 88 -23.96 -23.29 -0.36
CA SER A 88 -25.42 -23.39 -0.51
C SER A 88 -25.81 -22.73 -1.82
N ILE A 89 -25.85 -23.51 -2.90
CA ILE A 89 -26.56 -23.10 -4.11
C ILE A 89 -28.03 -23.02 -3.69
N LEU A 90 -28.56 -21.81 -3.57
CA LEU A 90 -29.98 -21.56 -3.33
C LEU A 90 -30.79 -22.14 -4.49
N SER A 91 -31.05 -23.44 -4.46
CA SER A 91 -32.18 -24.03 -5.14
C SER A 91 -33.34 -23.91 -4.18
N ASP A 92 -34.11 -22.85 -4.37
CA ASP A 92 -35.38 -22.63 -3.73
C ASP A 92 -36.33 -23.79 -4.11
N PRO A 93 -36.89 -24.51 -3.13
CA PRO A 93 -38.33 -24.69 -3.21
C PRO A 93 -39.01 -24.34 -1.88
N HIS A 94 -39.95 -23.39 -2.01
CA HIS A 94 -41.17 -23.12 -1.25
C HIS A 94 -41.49 -23.95 0.03
N PRO A 95 -41.98 -23.32 1.11
CA PRO A 95 -41.85 -23.82 2.47
C PRO A 95 -42.92 -24.86 2.82
N THR A 96 -42.49 -25.98 3.40
CA THR A 96 -43.42 -26.91 4.06
C THR A 96 -43.15 -26.92 5.57
N ALA A 97 -44.06 -26.24 6.27
CA ALA A 97 -44.54 -26.47 7.62
C ALA A 97 -43.56 -27.09 8.64
N ARG A 98 -43.06 -26.21 9.52
CA ARG A 98 -42.55 -26.57 10.85
C ARG A 98 -43.67 -27.22 11.65
N LEU A 99 -43.51 -28.48 12.03
CA LEU A 99 -44.38 -29.20 12.96
C LEU A 99 -43.53 -29.72 14.12
N PHE A 100 -43.77 -29.14 15.31
CA PHE A 100 -43.84 -29.74 16.66
C PHE A 100 -42.65 -30.63 17.13
N THR A 101 -42.10 -30.58 18.36
CA THR A 101 -42.59 -30.14 19.67
C THR A 101 -41.42 -30.16 20.67
N GLN A 102 -41.47 -29.19 21.58
CA GLN A 102 -40.85 -29.05 22.90
C GLN A 102 -40.38 -30.32 23.64
N THR A 103 -39.23 -30.23 24.34
CA THR A 103 -39.11 -30.42 25.81
C THR A 103 -37.68 -30.07 26.26
N VAL A 104 -37.52 -28.97 27.00
CA VAL A 104 -36.34 -28.70 27.82
C VAL A 104 -36.70 -29.16 29.23
N HIS A 105 -35.97 -30.14 29.74
CA HIS A 105 -36.06 -30.55 31.14
C HIS A 105 -34.99 -29.77 31.92
N ILE A 106 -35.44 -28.99 32.90
CA ILE A 106 -34.68 -28.73 34.12
C ILE A 106 -34.99 -29.82 35.14
#